data_AF-A0AAW8WB06-F1
#
_entry.id   AF-A0AAW8WB06-F1
#
_cell.length_a   1.000
_cell.length_b   1.000
_cell.length_c   1.000
_cell.angle_alpha   90.00
_cell.angle_beta   90.00
_cell.angle_gamma   90.00
#
_symmetry.space_group_name_H-M   'P 1'
#
loop_
_entity.id
_entity.type
_entity.pdbx_description
1 polymer ?
#
loop_
_entity_poly.entity_id
_entity_poly.type
_entity_poly.pdbx_seq_one_letter_code
_entity_poly.pdbx_strand_id
1 'polypeptide(L)'
;MKNKQRFTLAAELKAEKRDAVPTEPENQDQSNSGEPATQAQQVDGKPVISGYAVVFNSPSLKMSTNDGTEFVEMIDPAALDGLDLSKLVLLNSHNWAQPLARADNGTLTTSVDDTGLKFTAELDPSVSYAMDTYNNIKNGVIGGCSFTFDLDNGDDTWTQDTASGQVTRTVNHIKDLYELTTTAIPSYGQSSVQQVIQIESRSYEKFINQAKEPDNMAKQTIIDPNTNDNGNENKTGIPAFEQYVRTHGETRDGLKTDGASAVIPKELITPVFQLKQSNYNLAQYATVKQVSSGSGTYPIATSQQSAVLATKDELADIADVDANMFTEVPFDVKTRAGKIALSNEVVEDAEVDIVSEVKTQLQQLVDNTDNTQIMGLLTGSSFTKATATSIDDLKKIFNVTLDPALSKMWLVNQSGFNYLDTLKDSEGRYLLQPNPTAPSGFTLLGAPVVMISDKLLANNADGTFPMIAGDLSQAVAVFRRNQVTAQWDKFDQFSQGLSVIVRNDYEVIDKTAVINVALGTATAGK
;
A
#
# COMPACT_ATOMS: atom_id res chain seq x y z
N MET A 1 -1.30 -54.52 -18.10
CA MET A 1 -1.82 -53.24 -17.57
C MET A 1 -0.65 -52.45 -17.02
N LYS A 2 -0.19 -51.41 -17.73
CA LYS A 2 0.90 -50.52 -17.29
C LYS A 2 0.31 -49.12 -17.12
N ASN A 3 0.19 -48.65 -15.88
CA ASN A 3 -0.20 -47.29 -15.57
C ASN A 3 0.97 -46.35 -15.90
N LYS A 4 0.77 -45.43 -16.85
CA LYS A 4 1.64 -44.29 -17.09
C LYS A 4 1.23 -43.18 -16.14
N GLN A 5 2.09 -42.84 -15.19
CA GLN A 5 2.02 -41.56 -14.47
C GLN A 5 2.39 -40.46 -15.46
N ARG A 6 1.51 -39.46 -15.62
CA ARG A 6 1.79 -38.23 -16.36
C ARG A 6 2.50 -37.26 -15.40
N PHE A 7 3.69 -36.83 -15.75
CA PHE A 7 4.41 -35.76 -15.09
C PHE A 7 3.98 -34.43 -15.72
N THR A 8 3.35 -33.55 -14.95
CA THR A 8 3.16 -32.14 -15.31
C THR A 8 4.47 -31.39 -14.99
N LEU A 9 5.02 -30.71 -15.98
CA LEU A 9 6.26 -29.94 -15.89
C LEU A 9 5.91 -28.54 -15.36
N ALA A 10 6.17 -28.27 -14.08
CA ALA A 10 6.18 -26.90 -13.55
C ALA A 10 7.59 -26.32 -13.79
N ALA A 11 7.68 -25.24 -14.56
CA ALA A 11 8.91 -24.46 -14.69
C ALA A 11 8.90 -23.36 -13.61
N GLU A 12 9.80 -23.44 -12.64
CA GLU A 12 10.04 -22.39 -11.65
C GLU A 12 10.93 -21.30 -12.27
N LEU A 13 10.39 -20.09 -12.46
CA LEU A 13 11.15 -18.94 -12.98
C LEU A 13 11.91 -18.24 -11.83
N LYS A 14 13.24 -18.24 -11.87
CA LYS A 14 14.10 -17.35 -11.06
C LYS A 14 14.52 -16.16 -11.92
N ALA A 15 14.14 -14.94 -11.52
CA ALA A 15 14.61 -13.72 -12.16
C ALA A 15 15.96 -13.28 -11.58
N GLU A 16 17.00 -13.22 -12.42
CA GLU A 16 18.31 -12.61 -12.11
C GLU A 16 18.41 -11.16 -12.61
N LYS A 17 19.40 -10.44 -12.05
CA LYS A 17 19.54 -8.97 -11.96
C LYS A 17 19.59 -8.21 -13.30
N ARG A 18 19.05 -6.99 -13.30
CA ARG A 18 19.14 -5.99 -14.37
C ARG A 18 20.46 -5.21 -14.29
N ASP A 19 21.21 -5.18 -15.39
CA ASP A 19 22.30 -4.23 -15.63
C ASP A 19 21.83 -3.04 -16.50
N ALA A 20 22.55 -1.93 -16.38
CA ALA A 20 22.17 -0.56 -16.75
C ALA A 20 22.07 -0.27 -18.26
N VAL A 21 21.21 0.70 -18.59
CA VAL A 21 20.95 1.30 -19.91
C VAL A 21 21.96 2.40 -20.26
N PRO A 22 22.31 2.61 -21.55
CA PRO A 22 22.77 3.91 -22.03
C PRO A 22 21.84 4.57 -23.08
N THR A 23 21.39 5.78 -22.75
CA THR A 23 21.18 7.02 -23.55
C THR A 23 20.33 7.06 -24.84
N GLU A 24 19.41 8.04 -24.85
CA GLU A 24 18.55 8.53 -25.95
C GLU A 24 19.28 9.01 -27.23
N PRO A 25 18.53 9.27 -28.32
CA PRO A 25 18.25 10.68 -28.63
C PRO A 25 16.79 11.00 -29.05
N GLU A 26 16.54 12.32 -29.04
CA GLU A 26 15.33 13.12 -29.16
C GLU A 26 14.43 12.98 -30.43
N ASN A 27 13.12 13.09 -30.17
CA ASN A 27 12.09 13.97 -30.78
C ASN A 27 11.63 13.77 -32.23
N GLN A 28 10.32 13.47 -32.40
CA GLN A 28 9.46 14.20 -33.34
C GLN A 28 7.95 14.01 -33.08
N ASP A 29 7.30 15.17 -32.95
CA ASP A 29 5.88 15.45 -32.93
C ASP A 29 5.15 14.95 -34.19
N GLN A 30 4.05 14.20 -34.02
CA GLN A 30 3.03 14.02 -35.06
C GLN A 30 1.67 13.66 -34.46
N SER A 31 0.79 14.65 -34.41
CA SER A 31 -0.65 14.49 -34.33
C SER A 31 -1.20 13.74 -35.54
N ASN A 32 -1.99 12.69 -35.36
CA ASN A 32 -3.12 12.46 -36.25
C ASN A 32 -4.29 11.71 -35.56
N SER A 33 -5.46 12.24 -35.85
CA SER A 33 -6.79 11.90 -35.40
C SER A 33 -7.38 10.65 -36.05
N GLY A 34 -8.18 9.89 -35.29
CA GLY A 34 -9.29 9.12 -35.85
C GLY A 34 -9.58 7.79 -35.15
N GLU A 35 -10.40 7.81 -34.11
CA GLU A 35 -11.15 6.62 -33.67
C GLU A 35 -12.65 6.92 -33.67
N PRO A 36 -13.50 6.06 -34.28
CA PRO A 36 -14.94 6.23 -34.23
C PRO A 36 -15.48 5.74 -32.88
N ALA A 37 -16.05 6.68 -32.13
CA ALA A 37 -16.86 6.38 -30.96
C ALA A 37 -18.10 5.56 -31.35
N THR A 38 -18.38 4.46 -30.64
CA THR A 38 -19.75 3.94 -30.56
C THR A 38 -20.11 3.42 -29.16
N GLN A 39 -20.84 4.30 -28.48
CA GLN A 39 -21.98 4.08 -27.58
C GLN A 39 -21.78 3.37 -26.23
N ALA A 40 -21.80 4.23 -25.21
CA ALA A 40 -22.04 3.94 -23.81
C ALA A 40 -23.49 3.49 -23.53
N GLN A 41 -23.63 2.59 -22.57
CA GLN A 41 -24.78 2.54 -21.66
C GLN A 41 -24.28 2.70 -20.22
N GLN A 42 -25.03 3.46 -19.43
CA GLN A 42 -24.66 4.05 -18.15
C GLN A 42 -25.25 3.26 -16.98
N VAL A 43 -24.45 2.92 -15.94
CA VAL A 43 -24.79 2.97 -14.48
C VAL A 43 -23.49 2.97 -13.63
N ASP A 44 -23.40 3.90 -12.66
CA ASP A 44 -22.43 4.04 -11.54
C ASP A 44 -20.93 4.13 -11.83
N GLY A 45 -20.28 5.19 -11.33
CA GLY A 45 -18.84 5.48 -11.45
C GLY A 45 -17.93 4.52 -10.68
N LYS A 46 -17.99 3.23 -11.01
CA LYS A 46 -17.10 2.20 -10.47
C LYS A 46 -15.69 2.32 -11.07
N PRO A 47 -14.63 1.98 -10.32
CA PRO A 47 -13.27 1.92 -10.84
C PRO A 47 -13.15 0.88 -11.96
N VAL A 48 -12.64 1.28 -13.13
CA VAL A 48 -12.49 0.41 -14.30
C VAL A 48 -11.04 0.36 -14.75
N ILE A 49 -10.55 -0.84 -15.04
CA ILE A 49 -9.23 -1.07 -15.64
C ILE A 49 -9.40 -1.78 -16.99
N SER A 50 -8.49 -1.50 -17.93
CA SER A 50 -8.48 -2.15 -19.25
C SER A 50 -7.04 -2.29 -19.75
N GLY A 51 -6.83 -3.23 -20.66
CA GLY A 51 -5.54 -3.43 -21.28
C GLY A 51 -5.49 -4.68 -22.15
N TYR A 52 -4.28 -5.08 -22.51
CA TYR A 52 -4.01 -6.29 -23.29
C TYR A 52 -3.30 -7.31 -22.42
N ALA A 53 -3.99 -8.42 -22.13
CA ALA A 53 -3.45 -9.49 -21.31
C ALA A 53 -2.53 -10.43 -22.12
N VAL A 54 -2.89 -10.64 -23.39
CA VAL A 54 -2.10 -11.38 -24.38
C VAL A 54 -1.82 -10.41 -25.53
N VAL A 55 -0.58 -10.36 -26.02
CA VAL A 55 -0.21 -9.60 -27.22
C VAL A 55 0.41 -10.57 -28.22
N PHE A 56 -0.12 -10.59 -29.43
CA PHE A 56 0.32 -11.53 -30.45
C PHE A 56 1.66 -11.14 -31.06
N ASN A 57 2.38 -12.14 -31.58
CA ASN A 57 3.65 -11.99 -32.30
C ASN A 57 4.73 -11.18 -31.56
N SER A 58 4.60 -11.06 -30.25
CA SER A 58 5.50 -10.31 -29.39
C SER A 58 6.30 -11.27 -28.52
N PRO A 59 7.63 -11.16 -28.48
CA PRO A 59 8.45 -12.04 -27.65
C PRO A 59 8.25 -11.72 -26.17
N SER A 60 8.14 -12.76 -25.36
CA SER A 60 8.21 -12.69 -23.91
C SER A 60 9.58 -12.16 -23.45
N LEU A 61 9.69 -11.80 -22.18
CA LEU A 61 10.98 -11.75 -21.50
C LEU A 61 11.66 -13.13 -21.57
N LYS A 62 12.99 -13.18 -21.46
CA LYS A 62 13.72 -14.44 -21.44
C LYS A 62 13.23 -15.34 -20.32
N MET A 63 12.91 -16.58 -20.67
CA MET A 63 12.50 -17.65 -19.78
C MET A 63 13.54 -18.76 -19.81
N SER A 64 13.57 -19.61 -18.79
CA SER A 64 14.50 -20.74 -18.71
C SER A 64 13.75 -22.02 -18.39
N THR A 65 14.13 -23.10 -19.05
CA THR A 65 13.70 -24.47 -18.71
C THR A 65 14.48 -24.98 -17.49
N ASN A 66 14.02 -26.09 -16.91
CA ASN A 66 14.67 -26.73 -15.76
C ASN A 66 16.11 -27.22 -16.03
N ASP A 67 16.48 -27.39 -17.31
CA ASP A 67 17.83 -27.73 -17.74
C ASP A 67 18.72 -26.51 -18.05
N GLY A 68 18.21 -25.29 -17.83
CA GLY A 68 18.94 -24.03 -18.01
C GLY A 68 18.91 -23.47 -19.43
N THR A 69 18.14 -24.04 -20.35
CA THR A 69 17.98 -23.52 -21.70
C THR A 69 17.15 -22.23 -21.67
N GLU A 70 17.73 -21.12 -22.14
CA GLU A 70 17.01 -19.86 -22.30
C GLU A 70 16.17 -19.86 -23.60
N PHE A 71 14.92 -19.40 -23.51
CA PHE A 71 14.06 -19.20 -24.65
C PHE A 71 13.17 -17.97 -24.49
N VAL A 72 12.58 -17.50 -25.59
CA VAL A 72 11.49 -16.53 -25.59
C VAL A 72 10.23 -17.20 -26.14
N GLU A 73 9.07 -16.76 -25.67
CA GLU A 73 7.78 -17.27 -26.09
C GLU A 73 7.02 -16.22 -26.90
N MET A 74 6.37 -16.64 -27.97
CA MET A 74 5.46 -15.83 -28.77
C MET A 74 4.10 -16.52 -28.86
N ILE A 75 3.03 -15.73 -28.86
CA ILE A 75 1.67 -16.22 -29.04
C ILE A 75 1.22 -15.90 -30.47
N ASP A 76 0.82 -16.93 -31.21
CA ASP A 76 0.27 -16.77 -32.57
C ASP A 76 -1.12 -16.11 -32.51
N PRO A 77 -1.49 -15.24 -33.47
CA PRO A 77 -2.84 -14.66 -33.53
C PRO A 77 -3.98 -15.68 -33.55
N ALA A 78 -3.77 -16.86 -34.12
CA ALA A 78 -4.76 -17.94 -34.15
C ALA A 78 -4.80 -18.74 -32.84
N ALA A 79 -3.91 -18.45 -31.87
CA ALA A 79 -3.77 -19.27 -30.68
C ALA A 79 -4.98 -19.25 -29.74
N LEU A 80 -5.87 -18.25 -29.87
CA LEU A 80 -7.09 -18.15 -29.06
C LEU A 80 -8.34 -18.63 -29.81
N ASP A 81 -8.20 -19.13 -31.04
CA ASP A 81 -9.33 -19.55 -31.86
C ASP A 81 -10.10 -20.69 -31.22
N GLY A 82 -11.40 -20.48 -30.99
CA GLY A 82 -12.30 -21.50 -30.43
C GLY A 82 -12.25 -21.64 -28.90
N LEU A 83 -11.49 -20.79 -28.21
CA LEU A 83 -11.37 -20.82 -26.76
C LEU A 83 -12.61 -20.26 -26.05
N ASP A 84 -13.09 -20.95 -25.01
CA ASP A 84 -14.19 -20.46 -24.17
C ASP A 84 -13.70 -19.47 -23.12
N LEU A 85 -13.91 -18.17 -23.38
CA LEU A 85 -13.50 -17.09 -22.49
C LEU A 85 -14.57 -16.74 -21.43
N SER A 86 -15.74 -17.39 -21.44
CA SER A 86 -16.91 -17.00 -20.64
C SER A 86 -16.73 -17.18 -19.13
N LYS A 87 -15.72 -17.95 -18.69
CA LYS A 87 -15.42 -18.23 -17.28
C LYS A 87 -14.12 -17.61 -16.79
N LEU A 88 -13.49 -16.75 -17.59
CA LEU A 88 -12.24 -16.12 -17.21
C LEU A 88 -12.37 -15.30 -15.94
N VAL A 89 -11.27 -15.29 -15.19
CA VAL A 89 -11.10 -14.52 -13.98
C VAL A 89 -9.91 -13.60 -14.17
N LEU A 90 -10.07 -12.34 -13.77
CA LEU A 90 -8.95 -11.43 -13.61
C LEU A 90 -8.48 -11.49 -12.15
N LEU A 91 -7.20 -11.78 -11.92
CA LEU A 91 -6.58 -11.88 -10.61
C LEU A 91 -5.58 -10.75 -10.36
N ASN A 92 -5.25 -10.53 -9.09
CA ASN A 92 -4.07 -9.78 -8.71
C ASN A 92 -2.88 -10.75 -8.48
N SER A 93 -1.79 -10.56 -9.22
CA SER A 93 -0.52 -11.29 -9.06
C SER A 93 -0.65 -12.82 -8.95
N HIS A 94 -1.42 -13.45 -9.84
CA HIS A 94 -1.69 -14.91 -9.86
C HIS A 94 -2.34 -15.48 -8.58
N ASN A 95 -2.85 -14.61 -7.72
CA ASN A 95 -3.43 -15.01 -6.44
C ASN A 95 -4.93 -15.28 -6.59
N TRP A 96 -5.30 -16.56 -6.62
CA TRP A 96 -6.69 -17.01 -6.68
C TRP A 96 -7.56 -16.58 -5.48
N ALA A 97 -6.95 -16.15 -4.37
CA ALA A 97 -7.66 -15.54 -3.25
C ALA A 97 -7.92 -14.03 -3.43
N GLN A 98 -7.44 -13.42 -4.52
CA GLN A 98 -7.62 -12.00 -4.85
C GLN A 98 -8.21 -11.81 -6.26
N PRO A 99 -9.45 -12.30 -6.51
CA PRO A 99 -10.14 -12.04 -7.77
C PRO A 99 -10.57 -10.58 -7.90
N LEU A 100 -10.21 -9.96 -9.02
CA LEU A 100 -10.54 -8.58 -9.35
C LEU A 100 -11.85 -8.48 -10.13
N ALA A 101 -12.08 -9.39 -11.08
CA ALA A 101 -13.28 -9.43 -11.91
C ALA A 101 -13.50 -10.81 -12.53
N ARG A 102 -14.72 -11.11 -12.99
CA ARG A 102 -15.05 -12.37 -13.67
C ARG A 102 -15.93 -12.17 -14.89
N ALA A 103 -15.77 -13.02 -15.89
CA ALA A 103 -16.58 -12.96 -17.11
C ALA A 103 -18.02 -13.44 -16.84
N ASP A 104 -18.18 -14.48 -16.03
CA ASP A 104 -19.47 -15.12 -15.74
C ASP A 104 -20.41 -14.30 -14.83
N ASN A 105 -19.87 -13.32 -14.08
CA ASN A 105 -20.67 -12.34 -13.33
C ASN A 105 -20.76 -10.97 -14.02
N GLY A 106 -20.21 -10.85 -15.23
CA GLY A 106 -20.26 -9.64 -16.05
C GLY A 106 -19.31 -8.52 -15.66
N THR A 107 -18.44 -8.68 -14.66
CA THR A 107 -17.48 -7.63 -14.28
C THR A 107 -16.20 -7.64 -15.10
N LEU A 108 -15.94 -8.69 -15.88
CA LEU A 108 -14.85 -8.78 -16.85
C LEU A 108 -15.43 -8.97 -18.26
N THR A 109 -15.02 -8.12 -19.19
CA THR A 109 -15.30 -8.28 -20.63
C THR A 109 -13.99 -8.48 -21.36
N THR A 110 -13.94 -9.44 -22.29
CA THR A 110 -12.77 -9.70 -23.13
C THR A 110 -13.14 -9.65 -24.61
N SER A 111 -12.18 -9.26 -25.44
CA SER A 111 -12.31 -9.25 -26.91
C SER A 111 -10.96 -9.52 -27.56
N VAL A 112 -10.94 -10.35 -28.58
CA VAL A 112 -9.74 -10.59 -29.41
C VAL A 112 -9.77 -9.61 -30.59
N ASP A 113 -8.66 -8.93 -30.82
CA ASP A 113 -8.42 -8.07 -31.99
C ASP A 113 -7.06 -8.39 -32.62
N ASP A 114 -6.66 -7.63 -33.66
CA ASP A 114 -5.38 -7.84 -34.37
C ASP A 114 -4.14 -7.67 -33.47
N THR A 115 -4.28 -7.01 -32.32
CA THR A 115 -3.19 -6.80 -31.35
C THR A 115 -3.10 -7.95 -30.35
N GLY A 116 -4.24 -8.45 -29.87
CA GLY A 116 -4.23 -9.46 -28.81
C GLY A 116 -5.57 -9.66 -28.10
N LEU A 117 -5.49 -10.22 -26.89
CA LEU A 117 -6.64 -10.37 -25.99
C LEU A 117 -6.80 -9.11 -25.14
N LYS A 118 -7.71 -8.23 -25.56
CA LYS A 118 -8.10 -7.04 -24.81
C LYS A 118 -9.08 -7.44 -23.69
N PHE A 119 -8.99 -6.77 -22.54
CA PHE A 119 -9.94 -6.89 -21.45
C PHE A 119 -10.39 -5.53 -20.91
N THR A 120 -11.57 -5.50 -20.31
CA THR A 120 -12.08 -4.41 -19.47
C THR A 120 -12.68 -5.02 -18.21
N ALA A 121 -12.30 -4.52 -17.05
CA ALA A 121 -12.74 -5.03 -15.76
C ALA A 121 -13.30 -3.91 -14.89
N GLU A 122 -14.54 -4.07 -14.44
CA GLU A 122 -15.14 -3.29 -13.37
C GLU A 122 -14.71 -3.86 -12.01
N LEU A 123 -14.09 -3.02 -11.19
CA LEU A 123 -13.62 -3.41 -9.86
C LEU A 123 -14.65 -3.02 -8.80
N ASP A 124 -14.78 -3.85 -7.76
CA ASP A 124 -15.59 -3.54 -6.60
C ASP A 124 -14.83 -2.59 -5.65
N PRO A 125 -15.27 -1.33 -5.48
CA PRO A 125 -14.57 -0.37 -4.64
C PRO A 125 -14.64 -0.70 -3.13
N SER A 126 -15.52 -1.61 -2.71
CA SER A 126 -15.58 -2.09 -1.32
C SER A 126 -14.48 -3.10 -0.99
N VAL A 127 -13.80 -3.65 -2.00
CA VAL A 127 -12.75 -4.66 -1.85
C VAL A 127 -11.38 -3.97 -1.82
N SER A 128 -10.71 -4.01 -0.67
CA SER A 128 -9.44 -3.29 -0.45
C SER A 128 -8.35 -3.66 -1.44
N TYR A 129 -8.09 -4.95 -1.65
CA TYR A 129 -7.03 -5.39 -2.59
C TYR A 129 -7.33 -5.03 -4.04
N ALA A 130 -8.62 -4.90 -4.42
CA ALA A 130 -9.00 -4.44 -5.75
C ALA A 130 -8.68 -2.95 -5.91
N MET A 131 -8.93 -2.15 -4.86
CA MET A 131 -8.58 -0.74 -4.86
C MET A 131 -7.08 -0.47 -4.74
N ASP A 132 -6.33 -1.28 -3.99
CA ASP A 132 -4.88 -1.21 -3.95
C ASP A 132 -4.30 -1.51 -5.33
N THR A 133 -4.83 -2.55 -6.01
CA THR A 133 -4.45 -2.88 -7.39
C THR A 133 -4.78 -1.72 -8.34
N TYR A 134 -5.99 -1.15 -8.26
CA TYR A 134 -6.39 0.01 -9.05
C TYR A 134 -5.45 1.21 -8.87
N ASN A 135 -5.09 1.53 -7.62
CA ASN A 135 -4.19 2.63 -7.29
C ASN A 135 -2.74 2.35 -7.73
N ASN A 136 -2.28 1.11 -7.62
CA ASN A 136 -0.97 0.71 -8.11
C ASN A 136 -0.88 0.79 -9.64
N ILE A 137 -1.96 0.46 -10.35
CA ILE A 137 -2.07 0.69 -11.80
C ILE A 137 -2.02 2.19 -12.10
N LYS A 138 -2.77 3.01 -11.33
CA LYS A 138 -2.75 4.49 -11.46
C LYS A 138 -1.35 5.07 -11.39
N ASN A 139 -0.58 4.58 -10.42
CA ASN A 139 0.72 5.12 -10.07
C ASN A 139 1.84 4.51 -10.93
N GLY A 140 1.51 3.66 -11.91
CA GLY A 140 2.49 2.98 -12.77
C GLY A 140 3.30 1.91 -12.05
N VAL A 141 2.91 1.50 -10.84
CA VAL A 141 3.55 0.41 -10.07
C VAL A 141 3.20 -0.94 -10.70
N ILE A 142 1.97 -1.09 -11.18
CA ILE A 142 1.51 -2.24 -11.97
C ILE A 142 1.19 -1.74 -13.37
N GLY A 143 1.97 -2.16 -14.36
CA GLY A 143 1.79 -1.71 -15.75
C GLY A 143 1.49 -2.83 -16.75
N GLY A 144 1.61 -4.10 -16.35
CA GLY A 144 1.49 -5.24 -17.25
C GLY A 144 0.56 -6.34 -16.74
N CYS A 145 0.41 -7.34 -17.60
CA CYS A 145 -0.42 -8.51 -17.35
C CYS A 145 0.36 -9.81 -17.54
N SER A 146 -0.20 -10.88 -16.98
CA SER A 146 0.22 -12.25 -17.24
C SER A 146 -1.03 -13.13 -17.30
N PHE A 147 -0.86 -14.39 -17.66
CA PHE A 147 -1.94 -15.34 -17.81
C PHE A 147 -1.41 -16.76 -17.69
N THR A 148 -2.26 -17.66 -17.23
CA THR A 148 -1.96 -19.08 -17.05
C THR A 148 -2.77 -19.91 -18.04
N PHE A 149 -2.10 -20.77 -18.79
CA PHE A 149 -2.72 -21.58 -19.82
C PHE A 149 -2.11 -22.98 -19.92
N ASP A 150 -2.87 -23.91 -20.51
CA ASP A 150 -2.41 -25.24 -20.90
C ASP A 150 -2.45 -25.41 -22.43
N LEU A 151 -1.60 -26.32 -22.91
CA LEU A 151 -1.50 -26.72 -24.31
C LEU A 151 -1.75 -28.22 -24.46
N ASP A 152 -2.29 -28.64 -25.61
CA ASP A 152 -2.21 -30.04 -26.02
C ASP A 152 -0.89 -30.32 -26.77
N ASN A 153 -0.57 -31.61 -26.93
CA ASN A 153 0.66 -32.02 -27.60
C ASN A 153 0.65 -31.59 -29.08
N GLY A 154 1.61 -30.76 -29.47
CA GLY A 154 1.76 -30.27 -30.85
C GLY A 154 1.21 -28.87 -31.09
N ASP A 155 0.67 -28.23 -30.06
CA ASP A 155 0.13 -26.87 -30.13
C ASP A 155 1.21 -25.78 -29.97
N ASP A 156 2.46 -26.16 -29.82
CA ASP A 156 3.62 -25.27 -29.87
C ASP A 156 4.68 -25.74 -30.86
N THR A 157 5.45 -24.78 -31.36
CA THR A 157 6.61 -25.03 -32.21
C THR A 157 7.85 -24.40 -31.62
N TRP A 158 8.96 -25.10 -31.73
CA TRP A 158 10.25 -24.66 -31.22
C TRP A 158 11.20 -24.43 -32.39
N THR A 159 11.77 -23.23 -32.44
CA THR A 159 12.77 -22.83 -33.44
C THR A 159 14.02 -22.33 -32.76
N GLN A 160 15.17 -22.51 -33.40
CA GLN A 160 16.42 -21.93 -32.94
C GLN A 160 17.04 -21.13 -34.06
N ASP A 161 17.36 -19.88 -33.78
CA ASP A 161 18.16 -19.05 -34.68
C ASP A 161 19.61 -19.57 -34.68
N THR A 162 20.08 -20.02 -35.84
CA THR A 162 21.43 -20.60 -36.00
C THR A 162 22.57 -19.58 -35.86
N ALA A 163 22.28 -18.28 -35.99
CA ALA A 163 23.26 -17.20 -35.88
C ALA A 163 23.37 -16.67 -34.45
N SER A 164 22.24 -16.45 -33.78
CA SER A 164 22.21 -15.91 -32.40
C SER A 164 22.15 -16.99 -31.32
N GLY A 165 21.75 -18.21 -31.67
CA GLY A 165 21.49 -19.30 -30.73
C GLY A 165 20.17 -19.16 -29.96
N GLN A 166 19.41 -18.07 -30.17
CA GLN A 166 18.15 -17.81 -29.49
C GLN A 166 17.12 -18.89 -29.81
N VAL A 167 16.59 -19.52 -28.76
CA VAL A 167 15.48 -20.47 -28.87
C VAL A 167 14.17 -19.70 -28.75
N THR A 168 13.24 -19.94 -29.66
CA THR A 168 11.91 -19.34 -29.64
C THR A 168 10.84 -20.42 -29.67
N ARG A 169 9.93 -20.35 -28.69
CA ARG A 169 8.71 -21.14 -28.63
C ARG A 169 7.57 -20.32 -29.19
N THR A 170 6.86 -20.82 -30.19
CA THR A 170 5.63 -20.21 -30.69
C THR A 170 4.46 -21.06 -30.27
N VAL A 171 3.55 -20.49 -29.49
CA VAL A 171 2.29 -21.11 -29.07
C VAL A 171 1.27 -20.88 -30.19
N ASN A 172 0.89 -21.95 -30.88
CA ASN A 172 0.00 -21.91 -32.05
C ASN A 172 -1.47 -22.08 -31.68
N HIS A 173 -1.77 -22.74 -30.56
CA HIS A 173 -3.14 -23.01 -30.11
C HIS A 173 -3.17 -23.17 -28.58
N ILE A 174 -4.03 -22.45 -27.88
CA ILE A 174 -4.22 -22.57 -26.43
C ILE A 174 -5.43 -23.46 -26.18
N LYS A 175 -5.22 -24.52 -25.41
CA LYS A 175 -6.29 -25.45 -25.06
C LYS A 175 -7.21 -24.87 -24.00
N ASP A 176 -6.62 -24.42 -22.90
CA ASP A 176 -7.34 -23.88 -21.75
C ASP A 176 -6.61 -22.63 -21.27
N LEU A 177 -7.34 -21.52 -21.10
CA LEU A 177 -6.85 -20.29 -20.46
C LEU A 177 -7.59 -20.12 -19.14
N TYR A 178 -6.84 -20.20 -18.05
CA TYR A 178 -7.43 -20.30 -16.72
C TYR A 178 -7.74 -18.93 -16.11
N GLU A 179 -6.81 -17.99 -16.28
CA GLU A 179 -6.91 -16.68 -15.67
C GLU A 179 -6.10 -15.64 -16.45
N LEU A 180 -6.47 -14.38 -16.25
CA LEU A 180 -5.65 -13.22 -16.54
C LEU A 180 -5.22 -12.63 -15.21
N THR A 181 -4.03 -12.06 -15.11
CA THR A 181 -3.59 -11.36 -13.90
C THR A 181 -2.99 -10.00 -14.22
N THR A 182 -3.22 -9.04 -13.34
CA THR A 182 -2.41 -7.81 -13.28
C THR A 182 -1.12 -8.09 -12.51
N THR A 183 0.03 -7.60 -12.99
CA THR A 183 1.33 -7.87 -12.34
C THR A 183 2.33 -6.74 -12.57
N ALA A 184 3.22 -6.52 -11.59
CA ALA A 184 4.37 -5.62 -11.72
C ALA A 184 5.50 -6.22 -12.58
N ILE A 185 5.52 -7.53 -12.76
CA ILE A 185 6.55 -8.26 -13.51
C ILE A 185 5.85 -9.16 -14.54
N PRO A 186 5.46 -8.61 -15.70
CA PRO A 186 4.81 -9.41 -16.73
C PRO A 186 5.84 -10.30 -17.45
N SER A 187 5.45 -11.53 -17.77
CA SER A 187 6.26 -12.41 -18.64
C SER A 187 6.33 -11.86 -20.07
N TYR A 188 5.32 -11.10 -20.51
CA TYR A 188 5.27 -10.45 -21.82
C TYR A 188 5.34 -8.94 -21.64
N GLY A 189 6.48 -8.34 -22.02
CA GLY A 189 6.77 -6.92 -21.76
C GLY A 189 5.83 -5.93 -22.47
N GLN A 190 5.11 -6.40 -23.48
CA GLN A 190 4.17 -5.62 -24.30
C GLN A 190 2.73 -5.71 -23.78
N SER A 191 2.45 -6.61 -22.83
CA SER A 191 1.17 -6.62 -22.12
C SER A 191 0.98 -5.30 -21.37
N SER A 192 -0.26 -4.87 -21.23
CA SER A 192 -0.56 -3.59 -20.59
C SER A 192 -1.80 -3.66 -19.73
N VAL A 193 -1.83 -2.86 -18.68
CA VAL A 193 -3.02 -2.55 -17.91
C VAL A 193 -3.01 -1.09 -17.50
N GLN A 194 -4.13 -0.41 -17.70
CA GLN A 194 -4.30 1.01 -17.49
C GLN A 194 -5.69 1.28 -16.90
N GLN A 195 -5.84 2.43 -16.25
CA GLN A 195 -7.17 2.90 -15.83
C GLN A 195 -7.97 3.39 -17.04
N VAL A 196 -9.26 3.07 -17.08
CA VAL A 196 -10.16 3.72 -18.01
C VAL A 196 -10.65 5.01 -17.36
N ILE A 197 -10.11 6.15 -17.80
CA ILE A 197 -10.64 7.45 -17.41
C ILE A 197 -11.98 7.62 -18.12
N GLN A 198 -13.08 7.38 -17.40
CA GLN A 198 -14.39 7.84 -17.86
C GLN A 198 -14.36 9.37 -17.83
N ILE A 199 -14.22 9.99 -19.01
CA ILE A 199 -14.40 11.43 -19.16
C ILE A 199 -15.87 11.70 -18.87
N GLU A 200 -16.20 12.08 -17.64
CA GLU A 200 -17.49 12.69 -17.37
C GLU A 200 -17.59 13.95 -18.21
N SER A 201 -18.37 13.90 -19.30
CA SER A 201 -18.70 15.07 -20.13
C SER A 201 -19.41 16.19 -19.35
N ARG A 202 -19.65 16.00 -18.05
CA ARG A 202 -20.33 16.93 -17.13
C ARG A 202 -19.55 18.23 -16.91
N SER A 203 -18.22 18.24 -16.96
CA SER A 203 -17.42 19.44 -16.69
C SER A 203 -17.32 20.39 -17.89
N TYR A 204 -17.26 19.85 -19.11
CA TYR A 204 -17.27 20.64 -20.35
C TYR A 204 -18.67 21.18 -20.68
N GLU A 205 -19.72 20.39 -20.48
CA GLU A 205 -21.10 20.88 -20.68
C GLU A 205 -21.51 21.93 -19.64
N LYS A 206 -21.08 21.82 -18.37
CA LYS A 206 -21.28 22.89 -17.37
C LYS A 206 -20.57 24.19 -17.76
N PHE A 207 -19.36 24.10 -18.32
CA PHE A 207 -18.58 25.25 -18.75
C PHE A 207 -19.23 25.99 -19.93
N ILE A 208 -19.73 25.26 -20.93
CA ILE A 208 -20.44 25.87 -22.08
C ILE A 208 -21.82 26.42 -21.67
N ASN A 209 -22.52 25.76 -20.75
CA ASN A 209 -23.86 26.18 -20.30
C ASN A 209 -23.84 27.35 -19.30
N GLN A 210 -22.74 27.57 -18.56
CA GLN A 210 -22.56 28.76 -17.71
C GLN A 210 -22.34 30.06 -18.51
N ALA A 211 -22.04 29.98 -19.82
CA ALA A 211 -21.85 31.14 -20.67
C ALA A 211 -23.16 31.67 -21.30
N LYS A 212 -24.34 31.13 -20.94
CA LYS A 212 -25.61 31.37 -21.67
C LYS A 212 -26.84 31.82 -20.85
N GLU A 213 -26.70 32.26 -19.61
CA GLU A 213 -27.83 32.86 -18.87
C GLU A 213 -27.42 34.18 -18.19
N PRO A 214 -28.22 35.26 -18.29
CA PRO A 214 -27.85 36.59 -17.82
C PRO A 214 -28.13 36.82 -16.33
N ASP A 215 -27.34 37.74 -15.76
CA ASP A 215 -27.42 38.29 -14.41
C ASP A 215 -28.84 38.56 -13.89
N ASN A 216 -29.16 38.02 -12.71
CA ASN A 216 -30.06 38.69 -11.77
C ASN A 216 -29.58 38.50 -10.33
N MET A 217 -29.04 39.60 -9.81
CA MET A 217 -28.51 39.81 -8.48
C MET A 217 -29.55 39.66 -7.35
N ALA A 218 -29.04 39.15 -6.22
CA ALA A 218 -29.31 39.57 -4.84
C ALA A 218 -30.75 39.68 -4.31
N LYS A 219 -31.04 38.88 -3.27
CA LYS A 219 -31.71 39.36 -2.05
C LYS A 219 -31.38 38.47 -0.85
N GLN A 220 -30.57 39.02 0.05
CA GLN A 220 -30.46 38.59 1.44
C GLN A 220 -31.77 38.90 2.17
N THR A 221 -32.18 38.02 3.09
CA THR A 221 -32.99 38.48 4.23
C THR A 221 -32.61 37.75 5.51
N ILE A 222 -32.34 38.59 6.51
CA ILE A 222 -31.98 38.36 7.90
C ILE A 222 -33.22 37.84 8.65
N ILE A 223 -33.05 36.91 9.59
CA ILE A 223 -34.11 36.46 10.51
C ILE A 223 -33.98 37.26 11.81
N ASP A 224 -35.03 37.99 12.17
CA ASP A 224 -35.18 38.74 13.42
C ASP A 224 -36.10 37.95 14.39
N PRO A 225 -35.72 37.71 15.66
CA PRO A 225 -36.52 36.92 16.60
C PRO A 225 -37.34 37.82 17.53
N ASN A 226 -38.56 38.17 17.14
CA ASN A 226 -39.69 38.40 18.06
C ASN A 226 -40.94 38.88 17.32
N THR A 227 -41.93 38.00 17.17
CA THR A 227 -43.33 38.42 17.14
C THR A 227 -44.16 37.37 17.85
N ASN A 228 -44.65 37.75 19.04
CA ASN A 228 -45.77 37.12 19.70
C ASN A 228 -47.03 37.36 18.85
N ASP A 229 -47.76 36.29 18.53
CA ASP A 229 -49.20 36.42 18.30
C ASP A 229 -49.94 35.30 19.03
N ASN A 230 -50.95 35.72 19.78
CA ASN A 230 -51.80 34.91 20.65
C ASN A 230 -53.03 34.49 19.84
N GLY A 231 -53.43 33.21 19.87
CA GLY A 231 -54.79 32.87 19.45
C GLY A 231 -55.03 31.45 18.97
N ASN A 232 -55.15 30.54 19.93
CA ASN A 232 -56.09 29.41 19.98
C ASN A 232 -56.01 28.21 19.00
N GLU A 233 -56.00 27.01 19.63
CA GLU A 233 -56.55 25.72 19.20
C GLU A 233 -56.03 25.00 17.93
N ASN A 234 -54.95 24.23 18.10
CA ASN A 234 -54.92 22.75 17.91
C ASN A 234 -53.47 22.25 17.87
N LYS A 235 -52.93 21.82 19.02
CA LYS A 235 -51.66 21.09 19.09
C LYS A 235 -51.93 19.60 18.94
N THR A 236 -52.01 19.12 17.70
CA THR A 236 -51.97 17.69 17.37
C THR A 236 -50.92 17.48 16.29
N GLY A 237 -49.70 17.14 16.71
CA GLY A 237 -48.63 16.87 15.74
C GLY A 237 -47.29 16.41 16.33
N ILE A 238 -47.03 16.65 17.61
CA ILE A 238 -45.74 16.29 18.24
C ILE A 238 -45.83 15.05 19.16
N PRO A 239 -46.92 14.79 19.91
CA PRO A 239 -46.99 13.58 20.74
C PRO A 239 -47.10 12.30 19.91
N ALA A 240 -47.74 12.36 18.73
CA ALA A 240 -48.00 11.19 17.90
C ALA A 240 -46.73 10.61 17.24
N PHE A 241 -45.77 11.48 16.89
CA PHE A 241 -44.50 11.06 16.32
C PHE A 241 -43.57 10.48 17.40
N GLU A 242 -43.50 11.10 18.57
CA GLU A 242 -42.72 10.58 19.69
C GLU A 242 -43.28 9.26 20.21
N GLN A 243 -44.61 9.10 20.19
CA GLN A 243 -45.29 7.85 20.53
C GLN A 243 -45.06 6.77 19.47
N TYR A 244 -45.08 7.10 18.17
CA TYR A 244 -44.81 6.16 17.07
C TYR A 244 -43.37 5.65 17.04
N VAL A 245 -42.38 6.53 17.28
CA VAL A 245 -40.96 6.14 17.33
C VAL A 245 -40.68 5.26 18.55
N ARG A 246 -41.37 5.49 19.68
CA ARG A 246 -41.21 4.66 20.88
C ARG A 246 -41.94 3.32 20.80
N THR A 247 -43.03 3.21 20.04
CA THR A 247 -43.85 1.98 19.96
C THR A 247 -43.69 1.20 18.66
N HIS A 248 -42.94 1.70 17.67
CA HIS A 248 -42.83 1.11 16.33
C HIS A 248 -44.19 0.70 15.71
N GLY A 249 -45.26 1.41 16.06
CA GLY A 249 -46.60 1.14 15.53
C GLY A 249 -47.40 0.02 16.21
N GLU A 250 -47.01 -0.52 17.37
CA GLU A 250 -47.84 -1.46 18.12
C GLU A 250 -48.38 -0.88 19.44
N THR A 251 -49.69 -0.64 19.51
CA THR A 251 -50.43 -0.53 20.78
C THR A 251 -50.79 -1.93 21.29
N ARG A 252 -50.06 -2.44 22.28
CA ARG A 252 -50.52 -3.53 23.16
C ARG A 252 -50.82 -2.95 24.54
N ASP A 253 -52.08 -2.58 24.74
CA ASP A 253 -52.61 -2.29 26.06
C ASP A 253 -52.70 -3.60 26.87
N GLY A 254 -52.03 -3.64 28.03
CA GLY A 254 -52.38 -4.60 29.09
C GLY A 254 -51.63 -5.94 29.21
N LEU A 255 -50.45 -6.15 28.62
CA LEU A 255 -49.66 -7.37 28.90
C LEU A 255 -48.36 -7.05 29.64
N LYS A 256 -48.36 -7.29 30.96
CA LYS A 256 -47.13 -7.33 31.76
C LYS A 256 -46.27 -8.52 31.30
N THR A 257 -45.08 -8.22 30.83
CA THR A 257 -44.02 -9.18 30.49
C THR A 257 -43.36 -9.71 31.77
N ASP A 258 -44.09 -10.52 32.54
CA ASP A 258 -43.50 -11.32 33.64
C ASP A 258 -43.32 -12.80 33.25
N GLY A 259 -43.36 -13.14 31.95
CA GLY A 259 -43.26 -14.53 31.50
C GLY A 259 -42.70 -14.77 30.09
N ALA A 260 -42.18 -13.75 29.40
CA ALA A 260 -41.77 -13.87 27.99
C ALA A 260 -40.37 -13.28 27.69
N SER A 261 -39.45 -13.29 28.65
CA SER A 261 -38.04 -12.90 28.39
C SER A 261 -37.31 -13.84 27.43
N ALA A 262 -37.94 -14.93 26.97
CA ALA A 262 -37.35 -15.93 26.09
C ALA A 262 -37.52 -15.63 24.59
N VAL A 263 -38.30 -14.61 24.20
CA VAL A 263 -38.67 -14.38 22.79
C VAL A 263 -38.24 -13.01 22.26
N ILE A 264 -37.50 -12.24 23.03
CA ILE A 264 -36.87 -11.00 22.53
C ILE A 264 -35.50 -11.42 21.98
N PRO A 265 -35.26 -11.37 20.66
CA PRO A 265 -33.93 -11.54 20.11
C PRO A 265 -33.05 -10.44 20.72
N LYS A 266 -32.01 -10.82 21.46
CA LYS A 266 -30.97 -9.86 21.82
C LYS A 266 -30.25 -9.53 20.53
N GLU A 267 -30.40 -8.29 20.05
CA GLU A 267 -29.61 -7.81 18.93
C GLU A 267 -28.14 -7.87 19.32
N LEU A 268 -27.40 -8.79 18.70
CA LEU A 268 -25.96 -8.84 18.84
C LEU A 268 -25.38 -7.75 17.93
N ILE A 269 -24.74 -6.76 18.53
CA ILE A 269 -24.00 -5.73 17.78
C ILE A 269 -22.73 -6.40 17.24
N THR A 270 -22.73 -6.75 15.96
CA THR A 270 -21.56 -7.18 15.20
C THR A 270 -21.17 -6.02 14.26
N PRO A 271 -19.87 -5.68 14.08
CA PRO A 271 -18.65 -6.34 14.57
C PRO A 271 -18.31 -6.00 16.04
N VAL A 272 -17.42 -6.80 16.65
CA VAL A 272 -16.81 -6.50 17.95
C VAL A 272 -16.24 -5.09 17.91
N PHE A 273 -16.66 -4.23 18.83
CA PHE A 273 -16.13 -2.88 18.94
C PHE A 273 -14.67 -2.95 19.38
N GLN A 274 -13.76 -2.93 18.40
CA GLN A 274 -12.34 -2.76 18.67
C GLN A 274 -12.14 -1.35 19.22
N LEU A 275 -11.58 -1.24 20.42
CA LEU A 275 -11.05 0.03 20.90
C LEU A 275 -10.07 0.55 19.83
N LYS A 276 -10.12 1.84 19.50
CA LYS A 276 -9.14 2.46 18.60
C LYS A 276 -7.74 2.23 19.17
N GLN A 277 -7.02 1.26 18.60
CA GLN A 277 -5.63 1.02 18.88
C GLN A 277 -4.80 1.82 17.88
N SER A 278 -3.67 2.34 18.33
CA SER A 278 -2.81 3.13 17.44
C SER A 278 -2.17 2.23 16.39
N ASN A 279 -2.32 2.57 15.12
CA ASN A 279 -1.81 1.86 13.95
C ASN A 279 -0.40 2.32 13.54
N TYR A 280 0.47 2.60 14.51
CA TYR A 280 1.83 3.04 14.20
C TYR A 280 2.61 1.89 13.56
N ASN A 281 3.25 2.16 12.42
CA ASN A 281 4.21 1.26 11.80
C ASN A 281 5.49 2.05 11.50
N LEU A 282 6.44 2.05 12.42
CA LEU A 282 7.72 2.75 12.24
C LEU A 282 8.62 2.07 11.20
N ALA A 283 8.41 0.78 10.93
CA ALA A 283 9.17 0.06 9.92
C ALA A 283 8.94 0.61 8.51
N GLN A 284 7.82 1.30 8.25
CA GLN A 284 7.57 1.97 6.96
C GLN A 284 8.54 3.14 6.69
N TYR A 285 9.13 3.71 7.74
CA TYR A 285 10.07 4.82 7.64
C TYR A 285 11.53 4.34 7.72
N ALA A 286 11.77 3.08 8.07
CA ALA A 286 13.09 2.47 8.15
C ALA A 286 13.41 1.69 6.87
N THR A 287 14.68 1.40 6.62
CA THR A 287 15.07 0.54 5.48
C THR A 287 14.76 -0.92 5.80
N VAL A 288 13.82 -1.54 5.10
CA VAL A 288 13.51 -2.98 5.27
C VAL A 288 14.28 -3.81 4.25
N LYS A 289 15.08 -4.78 4.71
CA LYS A 289 15.82 -5.72 3.86
C LYS A 289 15.40 -7.15 4.11
N GLN A 290 15.09 -7.87 3.05
CA GLN A 290 14.85 -9.32 3.11
C GLN A 290 16.19 -10.06 3.08
N VAL A 291 16.45 -10.93 4.07
CA VAL A 291 17.70 -11.69 4.21
C VAL A 291 17.41 -13.19 4.19
N SER A 292 18.25 -13.98 3.50
CA SER A 292 18.08 -15.44 3.42
C SER A 292 18.82 -16.19 4.55
N SER A 293 19.91 -15.61 5.06
CA SER A 293 20.74 -16.16 6.15
C SER A 293 20.26 -15.72 7.54
N GLY A 294 20.63 -16.47 8.58
CA GLY A 294 20.32 -16.11 9.97
C GLY A 294 21.19 -14.99 10.53
N SER A 295 22.38 -14.81 9.97
CA SER A 295 23.29 -13.71 10.29
C SER A 295 24.10 -13.36 9.04
N GLY A 296 24.74 -12.19 9.05
CA GLY A 296 25.56 -11.71 7.94
C GLY A 296 26.01 -10.27 8.14
N THR A 297 26.54 -9.67 7.10
CA THR A 297 26.89 -8.24 7.06
C THR A 297 26.17 -7.56 5.91
N TYR A 298 25.76 -6.31 6.15
CA TYR A 298 25.16 -5.44 5.15
C TYR A 298 26.15 -4.32 4.83
N PRO A 299 26.78 -4.31 3.63
CA PRO A 299 27.72 -3.27 3.26
C PRO A 299 26.97 -1.98 2.89
N ILE A 300 27.40 -0.88 3.49
CA ILE A 300 26.87 0.45 3.27
C ILE A 300 27.99 1.31 2.70
N ALA A 301 27.74 1.93 1.56
CA ALA A 301 28.67 2.89 1.01
C ALA A 301 28.76 4.11 1.95
N THR A 302 29.96 4.46 2.40
CA THR A 302 30.18 5.67 3.19
C THR A 302 30.03 6.88 2.27
N SER A 303 29.30 7.91 2.71
CA SER A 303 29.20 9.16 1.96
C SER A 303 30.54 9.88 2.03
N GLN A 304 31.34 9.78 0.98
CA GLN A 304 32.62 10.48 0.82
C GLN A 304 32.36 11.97 0.50
N GLN A 305 31.68 12.69 1.38
CA GLN A 305 31.15 14.04 1.09
C GLN A 305 32.21 15.13 0.86
N SER A 306 33.48 14.85 1.18
CA SER A 306 34.59 15.80 1.02
C SER A 306 35.80 15.23 0.29
N ALA A 307 35.75 13.97 -0.17
CA ALA A 307 36.87 13.38 -0.89
C ALA A 307 36.94 13.97 -2.31
N VAL A 308 38.00 14.71 -2.58
CA VAL A 308 38.31 15.24 -3.91
C VAL A 308 39.48 14.47 -4.51
N LEU A 309 39.45 14.25 -5.82
CA LEU A 309 40.59 13.68 -6.52
C LEU A 309 41.77 14.65 -6.41
N ALA A 310 42.94 14.14 -6.03
CA ALA A 310 44.15 14.94 -5.98
C ALA A 310 44.52 15.43 -7.39
N THR A 311 44.82 16.72 -7.54
CA THR A 311 45.40 17.23 -8.78
C THR A 311 46.85 16.76 -8.88
N LYS A 312 47.24 16.28 -10.06
CA LYS A 312 48.52 15.65 -10.30
C LYS A 312 49.23 16.30 -11.49
N ASP A 313 50.53 16.56 -11.34
CA ASP A 313 51.38 17.05 -12.43
C ASP A 313 51.67 15.98 -13.48
N GLU A 314 51.98 16.41 -14.70
CA GLU A 314 52.35 15.53 -15.81
C GLU A 314 53.54 14.62 -15.41
N LEU A 315 53.41 13.30 -15.64
CA LEU A 315 54.39 12.25 -15.31
C LEU A 315 54.63 11.92 -13.82
N ALA A 316 53.91 12.49 -12.86
CA ALA A 316 53.99 12.03 -11.46
C ALA A 316 53.38 10.63 -11.28
N ASP A 317 53.35 10.09 -10.06
CA ASP A 317 52.52 8.92 -9.73
C ASP A 317 51.11 9.36 -9.28
N ILE A 318 50.09 8.51 -9.49
CA ILE A 318 48.72 8.80 -9.00
C ILE A 318 48.67 8.48 -7.51
N ALA A 319 48.23 9.43 -6.69
CA ALA A 319 48.03 9.18 -5.26
C ALA A 319 46.87 8.21 -5.04
N ASP A 320 47.04 7.28 -4.11
CA ASP A 320 46.00 6.33 -3.73
C ASP A 320 44.79 7.10 -3.15
N VAL A 321 43.59 6.71 -3.59
CA VAL A 321 42.33 7.20 -3.02
C VAL A 321 42.01 6.36 -1.78
N ASP A 322 41.46 6.98 -0.73
CA ASP A 322 41.03 6.28 0.48
C ASP A 322 40.07 5.13 0.13
N ALA A 323 40.49 3.90 0.45
CA ALA A 323 39.80 2.68 0.09
C ALA A 323 38.61 2.35 1.04
N ASN A 324 38.40 3.11 2.11
CA ASN A 324 37.33 2.87 3.09
C ASN A 324 35.97 3.40 2.63
N MET A 325 35.53 2.94 1.46
CA MET A 325 34.25 3.31 0.83
C MET A 325 33.05 2.55 1.39
N PHE A 326 33.27 1.51 2.21
CA PHE A 326 32.18 0.66 2.73
C PHE A 326 32.32 0.43 4.23
N THR A 327 31.19 0.55 4.94
CA THR A 327 31.03 0.11 6.33
C THR A 327 30.14 -1.12 6.34
N GLU A 328 30.54 -2.17 7.05
CA GLU A 328 29.75 -3.38 7.20
C GLU A 328 28.94 -3.34 8.48
N VAL A 329 27.62 -3.42 8.36
CA VAL A 329 26.69 -3.53 9.49
C VAL A 329 26.37 -5.01 9.70
N PRO A 330 26.85 -5.64 10.79
CA PRO A 330 26.50 -7.02 11.09
C PRO A 330 25.04 -7.12 11.52
N PHE A 331 24.36 -8.20 11.14
CA PHE A 331 23.01 -8.53 11.61
C PHE A 331 22.94 -9.98 12.10
N ASP A 332 22.09 -10.23 13.10
CA ASP A 332 21.80 -11.53 13.68
C ASP A 332 20.29 -11.69 13.98
N VAL A 333 19.60 -12.32 13.03
CA VAL A 333 18.14 -12.47 13.00
C VAL A 333 17.62 -13.29 14.17
N LYS A 334 16.87 -12.62 15.06
CA LYS A 334 16.18 -13.26 16.20
C LYS A 334 14.79 -13.74 15.82
N THR A 335 14.38 -14.87 16.39
CA THR A 335 13.03 -15.43 16.22
C THR A 335 12.11 -14.90 17.32
N ARG A 336 10.99 -14.29 16.93
CA ARG A 336 9.93 -13.81 17.81
C ARG A 336 8.62 -14.49 17.39
N ALA A 337 7.89 -15.05 18.34
CA ALA A 337 6.69 -15.84 18.04
C ALA A 337 5.58 -15.54 19.03
N GLY A 338 4.35 -15.43 18.52
CA GLY A 338 3.12 -15.34 19.29
C GLY A 338 2.13 -16.39 18.80
N LYS A 339 1.37 -16.99 19.72
CA LYS A 339 0.29 -17.94 19.36
C LYS A 339 -0.94 -17.71 20.22
N ILE A 340 -2.11 -17.87 19.61
CA ILE A 340 -3.42 -17.84 20.25
C ILE A 340 -4.18 -19.09 19.81
N ALA A 341 -4.83 -19.76 20.75
CA ALA A 341 -5.69 -20.91 20.47
C ALA A 341 -7.14 -20.54 20.77
N LEU A 342 -8.04 -20.89 19.85
CA LEU A 342 -9.48 -20.66 19.93
C LEU A 342 -10.19 -22.03 19.88
N SER A 343 -11.22 -22.23 20.72
CA SER A 343 -12.05 -23.44 20.62
C SER A 343 -12.82 -23.43 19.31
N ASN A 344 -12.93 -24.58 18.64
CA ASN A 344 -13.73 -24.70 17.41
C ASN A 344 -15.21 -24.42 17.70
N GLU A 345 -15.71 -24.79 18.88
CA GLU A 345 -17.07 -24.45 19.32
C GLU A 345 -17.26 -22.93 19.36
N VAL A 346 -16.27 -22.18 19.85
CA VAL A 346 -16.34 -20.71 19.90
C VAL A 346 -16.25 -20.10 18.50
N VAL A 347 -15.49 -20.72 17.59
CA VAL A 347 -15.39 -20.24 16.20
C VAL A 347 -16.67 -20.53 15.42
N GLU A 348 -17.29 -21.69 15.64
CA GLU A 348 -18.52 -22.12 14.98
C GLU A 348 -19.77 -21.41 15.53
N ASP A 349 -19.81 -21.16 16.84
CA ASP A 349 -20.92 -20.47 17.50
C ASP A 349 -20.80 -18.93 17.43
N ALA A 350 -19.66 -18.40 16.98
CA ALA A 350 -19.45 -16.97 16.89
C ALA A 350 -20.15 -16.37 15.66
N GLU A 351 -21.03 -15.41 15.92
CA GLU A 351 -21.65 -14.57 14.89
C GLU A 351 -20.66 -13.55 14.27
N VAL A 352 -19.43 -13.47 14.79
CA VAL A 352 -18.34 -12.58 14.31
C VAL A 352 -17.13 -13.41 13.93
N ASP A 353 -16.40 -12.99 12.90
CA ASP A 353 -15.13 -13.62 12.51
C ASP A 353 -14.01 -13.37 13.55
N ILE A 354 -14.02 -14.17 14.62
CA ILE A 354 -13.01 -14.15 15.68
C ILE A 354 -11.63 -14.53 15.13
N VAL A 355 -11.56 -15.32 14.08
CA VAL A 355 -10.29 -15.74 13.45
C VAL A 355 -9.61 -14.52 12.79
N SER A 356 -10.36 -13.70 12.06
CA SER A 356 -9.84 -12.46 11.48
C SER A 356 -9.43 -11.45 12.57
N GLU A 357 -10.23 -11.32 13.63
CA GLU A 357 -9.90 -10.45 14.77
C GLU A 357 -8.55 -10.84 15.41
N VAL A 358 -8.35 -12.12 15.67
CA VAL A 358 -7.11 -12.62 16.24
C VAL A 358 -5.93 -12.45 15.27
N LYS A 359 -6.13 -12.60 13.96
CA LYS A 359 -5.08 -12.30 12.96
C LYS A 359 -4.66 -10.84 13.02
N THR A 360 -5.61 -9.90 13.08
CA THR A 360 -5.33 -8.47 13.24
C THR A 360 -4.54 -8.19 14.52
N GLN A 361 -4.93 -8.78 15.65
CA GLN A 361 -4.21 -8.61 16.91
C GLN A 361 -2.79 -9.19 16.86
N LEU A 362 -2.60 -10.35 16.23
CA LEU A 362 -1.26 -10.93 16.03
C LEU A 362 -0.38 -10.02 15.16
N GLN A 363 -0.93 -9.40 14.11
CA GLN A 363 -0.19 -8.43 13.29
C GLN A 363 0.16 -7.17 14.09
N GLN A 364 -0.77 -6.66 14.92
CA GLN A 364 -0.48 -5.53 15.81
C GLN A 364 0.64 -5.85 16.80
N LEU A 365 0.77 -7.09 17.28
CA LEU A 365 1.91 -7.48 18.12
C LEU A 365 3.24 -7.42 17.37
N VAL A 366 3.24 -7.74 16.07
CA VAL A 366 4.42 -7.56 15.21
C VAL A 366 4.75 -6.08 15.08
N ASP A 367 3.78 -5.24 14.74
CA ASP A 367 4.00 -3.80 14.57
C ASP A 367 4.48 -3.14 15.88
N ASN A 368 3.88 -3.52 17.02
CA ASN A 368 4.33 -3.06 18.34
C ASN A 368 5.75 -3.49 18.66
N THR A 369 6.15 -4.70 18.24
CA THR A 369 7.51 -5.19 18.38
C THR A 369 8.47 -4.34 17.56
N ASP A 370 8.18 -4.16 16.27
CA ASP A 370 8.97 -3.34 15.35
C ASP A 370 9.13 -1.91 15.90
N ASN A 371 8.02 -1.29 16.31
CA ASN A 371 8.01 0.06 16.90
C ASN A 371 8.89 0.14 18.15
N THR A 372 8.79 -0.84 19.05
CA THR A 372 9.56 -0.84 20.30
C THR A 372 11.05 -0.98 20.02
N GLN A 373 11.45 -1.86 19.10
CA GLN A 373 12.85 -2.09 18.77
C GLN A 373 13.45 -0.89 18.04
N ILE A 374 12.76 -0.35 17.02
CA ILE A 374 13.20 0.84 16.28
C ILE A 374 13.32 2.03 17.24
N MET A 375 12.33 2.25 18.10
CA MET A 375 12.36 3.37 19.04
C MET A 375 13.48 3.24 20.08
N GLY A 376 13.77 2.01 20.52
CA GLY A 376 14.92 1.73 21.37
C GLY A 376 16.26 2.13 20.72
N LEU A 377 16.41 1.91 19.41
CA LEU A 377 17.60 2.36 18.67
C LEU A 377 17.66 3.88 18.56
N LEU A 378 16.56 4.51 18.13
CA LEU A 378 16.47 5.96 17.90
C LEU A 378 16.68 6.78 19.17
N THR A 379 16.21 6.29 20.32
CA THR A 379 16.35 6.97 21.62
C THR A 379 17.61 6.56 22.40
N GLY A 380 18.31 5.53 21.92
CA GLY A 380 19.51 4.96 22.52
C GLY A 380 20.73 5.87 22.44
N SER A 381 21.91 5.29 22.67
CA SER A 381 23.20 5.98 22.62
C SER A 381 23.84 6.02 21.22
N SER A 382 23.22 5.37 20.24
CA SER A 382 23.77 5.25 18.88
C SER A 382 23.70 6.55 18.08
N PHE A 383 22.77 7.44 18.42
CA PHE A 383 22.55 8.73 17.74
C PHE A 383 22.99 9.91 18.59
N THR A 384 23.38 10.98 17.91
CA THR A 384 23.73 12.25 18.56
C THR A 384 22.52 12.81 19.29
N LYS A 385 22.71 13.25 20.54
CA LYS A 385 21.69 13.91 21.34
C LYS A 385 21.90 15.41 21.32
N ALA A 386 20.83 16.17 21.11
CA ALA A 386 20.84 17.63 21.14
C ALA A 386 19.73 18.15 22.05
N THR A 387 19.90 19.33 22.60
CA THR A 387 18.85 20.04 23.36
C THR A 387 18.45 21.28 22.59
N ALA A 388 17.15 21.50 22.45
CA ALA A 388 16.60 22.69 21.80
C ALA A 388 15.67 23.41 22.77
N THR A 389 15.97 24.66 23.11
CA THR A 389 15.12 25.48 23.99
C THR A 389 14.43 26.61 23.23
N SER A 390 14.91 26.90 22.02
CA SER A 390 14.36 27.91 21.12
C SER A 390 14.10 27.35 19.72
N ILE A 391 13.33 28.11 18.93
CA ILE A 391 13.06 27.80 17.52
C ILE A 391 14.35 27.82 16.71
N ASP A 392 15.29 28.70 17.05
CA ASP A 392 16.55 28.82 16.31
C ASP A 392 17.48 27.62 16.55
N ASP A 393 17.39 26.98 17.72
CA ASP A 393 18.06 25.69 17.95
C ASP A 393 17.49 24.60 17.05
N LEU A 394 16.15 24.55 16.87
CA LEU A 394 15.51 23.61 15.95
C LEU A 394 15.93 23.86 14.50
N LYS A 395 16.00 25.13 14.07
CA LYS A 395 16.51 25.48 12.74
C LYS A 395 17.98 25.10 12.58
N LYS A 396 18.82 25.29 13.60
CA LYS A 396 20.23 24.92 13.56
C LYS A 396 20.41 23.41 13.42
N ILE A 397 19.66 22.64 14.19
CA ILE A 397 19.65 21.17 14.09
C ILE A 397 19.24 20.75 12.67
N PHE A 398 18.17 21.34 12.14
CA PHE A 398 17.60 20.97 10.85
C PHE A 398 18.42 21.41 9.63
N ASN A 399 18.97 22.62 9.65
CA ASN A 399 19.65 23.24 8.50
C ASN A 399 21.17 23.03 8.50
N VAL A 400 21.78 22.85 9.68
CA VAL A 400 23.25 22.83 9.81
C VAL A 400 23.74 21.49 10.34
N THR A 401 23.09 20.93 11.36
CA THR A 401 23.58 19.69 11.99
C THR A 401 23.21 18.45 11.19
N LEU A 402 21.99 18.40 10.64
CA LEU A 402 21.59 17.38 9.69
C LEU A 402 22.07 17.72 8.28
N ASP A 403 22.51 16.70 7.55
CA ASP A 403 22.94 16.86 6.17
C ASP A 403 21.78 17.33 5.27
N PRO A 404 21.98 18.36 4.42
CA PRO A 404 20.97 18.83 3.49
C PRO A 404 20.43 17.75 2.53
N ALA A 405 21.22 16.75 2.16
CA ALA A 405 20.84 15.66 1.24
C ALA A 405 19.87 14.63 1.84
N LEU A 406 19.71 14.59 3.16
CA LEU A 406 18.79 13.66 3.84
C LEU A 406 17.32 14.05 3.60
N SER A 407 16.46 13.04 3.47
CA SER A 407 15.00 13.21 3.44
C SER A 407 14.47 13.40 4.86
N LYS A 408 14.66 14.61 5.39
CA LYS A 408 14.41 14.94 6.81
C LYS A 408 12.92 14.86 7.17
N MET A 409 12.66 14.29 8.33
CA MET A 409 11.35 14.28 8.99
C MET A 409 11.50 14.54 10.50
N TRP A 410 10.38 14.89 11.13
CA TRP A 410 10.27 15.01 12.58
C TRP A 410 9.36 13.93 13.13
N LEU A 411 9.82 13.19 14.13
CA LEU A 411 9.00 12.27 14.91
C LEU A 411 8.86 12.85 16.32
N VAL A 412 7.64 13.13 16.75
CA VAL A 412 7.34 13.78 18.04
C VAL A 412 6.30 13.00 18.80
N ASN A 413 6.39 13.03 20.13
CA ASN A 413 5.32 12.48 20.95
C ASN A 413 4.11 13.45 21.06
N GLN A 414 3.01 13.00 21.65
CA GLN A 414 1.76 13.79 21.73
C GLN A 414 1.97 15.07 22.54
N SER A 415 2.66 14.96 23.67
CA SER A 415 2.98 16.11 24.53
C SER A 415 3.84 17.15 23.79
N GLY A 416 4.88 16.70 23.09
CA GLY A 416 5.77 17.56 22.31
C GLY A 416 5.10 18.18 21.08
N PHE A 417 4.23 17.41 20.40
CA PHE A 417 3.42 17.92 19.29
C PHE A 417 2.51 19.06 19.76
N ASN A 418 1.79 18.88 20.88
CA ASN A 418 0.95 19.93 21.45
C ASN A 418 1.77 21.18 21.82
N TYR A 419 2.96 21.01 22.40
CA TYR A 419 3.84 22.14 22.67
C TYR A 419 4.20 22.89 21.38
N LEU A 420 4.65 22.19 20.33
CA LEU A 420 4.95 22.78 19.03
C LEU A 420 3.74 23.51 18.41
N ASP A 421 2.53 22.96 18.59
CA ASP A 421 1.29 23.51 18.03
C ASP A 421 0.85 24.78 18.75
N THR A 422 1.31 24.99 19.98
CA THR A 422 1.09 26.26 20.70
C THR A 422 2.12 27.34 20.36
N LEU A 423 3.24 26.98 19.73
CA LEU A 423 4.30 27.94 19.40
C LEU A 423 3.89 28.84 18.22
N LYS A 424 4.08 30.14 18.42
CA LYS A 424 3.79 31.20 17.45
C LYS A 424 5.04 32.03 17.18
N ASP A 425 5.13 32.57 15.97
CA ASP A 425 6.09 33.62 15.67
C ASP A 425 5.64 34.98 16.25
N SER A 426 6.47 36.02 16.09
CA SER A 426 6.17 37.38 16.53
C SER A 426 4.97 38.02 15.82
N GLU A 427 4.52 37.43 14.72
CA GLU A 427 3.35 37.86 13.94
C GLU A 427 2.08 37.06 14.34
N GLY A 428 2.18 36.18 15.34
CA GLY A 428 1.08 35.38 15.86
C GLY A 428 0.73 34.16 15.01
N ARG A 429 1.55 33.83 14.00
CA ARG A 429 1.36 32.66 13.15
C ARG A 429 1.93 31.42 13.81
N TYR A 430 1.19 30.33 13.76
CA TYR A 430 1.64 29.04 14.26
C TYR A 430 2.82 28.49 13.46
N LEU A 431 3.78 27.89 14.15
CA LEU A 431 4.96 27.28 13.52
C LEU A 431 4.63 25.96 12.82
N LEU A 432 3.71 25.18 13.39
CA LEU A 432 3.15 24.01 12.74
C LEU A 432 2.18 24.47 11.66
N GLN A 433 2.45 24.05 10.43
CA GLN A 433 1.62 24.37 9.28
C GLN A 433 0.83 23.14 8.87
N PRO A 434 -0.50 23.23 8.68
CA PRO A 434 -1.27 22.15 8.10
C PRO A 434 -0.86 21.98 6.64
N ASN A 435 -0.56 20.76 6.24
CA ASN A 435 -0.25 20.40 4.87
C ASN A 435 -1.07 19.17 4.47
N PRO A 436 -2.10 19.33 3.60
CA PRO A 436 -2.96 18.23 3.19
C PRO A 436 -2.25 17.18 2.33
N THR A 437 -1.07 17.48 1.78
CA THR A 437 -0.26 16.51 1.01
C THR A 437 0.76 15.77 1.88
N ALA A 438 1.00 16.20 3.12
CA ALA A 438 1.89 15.50 4.03
C ALA A 438 1.18 14.27 4.62
N PRO A 439 1.84 13.10 4.71
CA PRO A 439 1.23 11.88 5.27
C PRO A 439 0.67 12.05 6.68
N SER A 440 1.27 12.94 7.47
CA SER A 440 0.84 13.27 8.83
C SER A 440 -0.07 14.49 8.93
N GLY A 441 -0.33 15.19 7.83
CA GLY A 441 -1.16 16.40 7.78
C GLY A 441 -0.47 17.68 8.28
N PHE A 442 0.75 17.61 8.82
CA PHE A 442 1.48 18.74 9.39
C PHE A 442 2.94 18.78 8.96
N THR A 443 3.46 19.99 8.79
CA THR A 443 4.88 20.23 8.50
C THR A 443 5.49 21.24 9.48
N LEU A 444 6.76 21.02 9.81
CA LEU A 444 7.61 21.91 10.59
C LEU A 444 8.91 22.17 9.80
N LEU A 445 9.22 23.44 9.55
CA LEU A 445 10.39 23.85 8.76
C LEU A 445 10.44 23.19 7.36
N GLY A 446 9.28 22.90 6.76
CA GLY A 446 9.18 22.25 5.45
C GLY A 446 9.32 20.72 5.46
N ALA A 447 9.56 20.09 6.62
CA ALA A 447 9.58 18.64 6.77
C ALA A 447 8.29 18.10 7.40
N PRO A 448 7.87 16.86 7.06
CA PRO A 448 6.70 16.23 7.66
C PRO A 448 6.91 15.92 9.15
N VAL A 449 5.86 16.10 9.94
CA VAL A 449 5.85 15.85 11.39
C VAL A 449 4.96 14.67 11.72
N VAL A 450 5.54 13.53 12.09
CA VAL A 450 4.82 12.32 12.49
C VAL A 450 4.61 12.34 14.00
N MET A 451 3.36 12.35 14.44
CA MET A 451 2.98 12.26 15.84
C MET A 451 2.89 10.80 16.28
N ILE A 452 3.50 10.46 17.42
CA ILE A 452 3.40 9.16 18.07
C ILE A 452 2.90 9.30 19.51
N SER A 453 2.27 8.24 20.03
CA SER A 453 1.71 8.26 21.38
C SER A 453 2.79 8.41 22.46
N ASP A 454 2.48 9.15 23.53
CA ASP A 454 3.33 9.26 24.72
C ASP A 454 3.59 7.88 25.39
N LYS A 455 2.74 6.88 25.10
CA LYS A 455 2.96 5.50 25.54
C LYS A 455 4.14 4.84 24.83
N LEU A 456 4.36 5.17 23.56
CA LEU A 456 5.44 4.62 22.74
C LEU A 456 6.72 5.45 22.85
N LEU A 457 6.59 6.78 22.98
CA LEU A 457 7.69 7.71 23.21
C LEU A 457 7.33 8.63 24.39
N ALA A 458 7.73 8.21 25.60
CA ALA A 458 7.46 8.95 26.82
C ALA A 458 8.29 10.24 26.90
N ASN A 459 7.75 11.27 27.57
CA ASN A 459 8.50 12.47 27.90
C ASN A 459 9.81 12.13 28.63
N ASN A 460 10.84 12.93 28.39
CA ASN A 460 12.11 12.75 29.09
C ASN A 460 11.91 13.03 30.60
N ALA A 461 12.70 12.37 31.43
CA ALA A 461 12.59 12.48 32.89
C ALA A 461 12.85 13.90 33.42
N ASP A 462 13.52 14.75 32.63
CA ASP A 462 13.81 16.15 32.92
C ASP A 462 12.65 17.11 32.52
N GLY A 463 11.53 16.58 32.01
CA GLY A 463 10.38 17.36 31.58
C GLY A 463 10.49 17.93 30.17
N THR A 464 11.57 17.61 29.44
CA THR A 464 11.68 17.93 28.01
C THR A 464 10.91 16.92 27.15
N PHE A 465 10.49 17.35 25.96
CA PHE A 465 9.79 16.49 25.01
C PHE A 465 10.80 15.85 24.06
N PRO A 466 10.84 14.52 23.92
CA PRO A 466 11.70 13.87 22.95
C PRO A 466 11.18 14.10 21.52
N MET A 467 12.11 14.34 20.61
CA MET A 467 11.84 14.52 19.20
C MET A 467 12.98 13.92 18.39
N ILE A 468 12.67 13.13 17.36
CA ILE A 468 13.67 12.59 16.45
C ILE A 468 13.66 13.40 15.17
N ALA A 469 14.81 13.91 14.75
CA ALA A 469 14.97 14.73 13.56
C ALA A 469 15.95 14.05 12.60
N GLY A 470 15.55 13.83 11.35
CA GLY A 470 16.44 13.24 10.34
C GLY A 470 15.74 12.29 9.40
N ASP A 471 16.50 11.37 8.81
CA ASP A 471 16.00 10.39 7.85
C ASP A 471 16.07 8.98 8.46
N LEU A 472 14.90 8.46 8.86
CA LEU A 472 14.81 7.13 9.49
C LEU A 472 15.24 6.01 8.53
N SER A 473 15.09 6.22 7.22
CA SER A 473 15.39 5.20 6.21
C SER A 473 16.90 5.01 6.05
N GLN A 474 17.67 6.07 6.30
CA GLN A 474 19.13 6.06 6.35
C GLN A 474 19.66 5.77 7.75
N ALA A 475 18.84 5.88 8.80
CA ALA A 475 19.29 5.70 10.18
C ALA A 475 19.17 4.25 10.69
N VAL A 476 18.08 3.56 10.37
CA VAL A 476 17.78 2.22 10.90
C VAL A 476 17.43 1.26 9.76
N ALA A 477 18.01 0.06 9.80
CA ALA A 477 17.63 -1.04 8.94
C ALA A 477 16.92 -2.15 9.73
N VAL A 478 15.84 -2.66 9.15
CA VAL A 478 15.09 -3.83 9.64
C VAL A 478 15.40 -5.00 8.71
N PHE A 479 16.17 -5.96 9.22
CA PHE A 479 16.46 -7.19 8.49
C PHE A 479 15.36 -8.21 8.77
N ARG A 480 14.58 -8.58 7.74
CA ARG A 480 13.51 -9.58 7.84
C ARG A 480 13.93 -10.83 7.08
N ARG A 481 13.79 -12.00 7.70
CA ARG A 481 14.10 -13.27 7.03
C ARG A 481 12.87 -14.01 6.55
N ASN A 482 11.93 -14.19 7.46
CA ASN A 482 10.66 -14.83 7.16
C ASN A 482 9.63 -14.36 8.18
N GLN A 483 8.40 -14.21 7.73
CA GLN A 483 7.23 -14.02 8.55
C GLN A 483 6.27 -15.15 8.21
N VAL A 484 6.13 -16.11 9.13
CA VAL A 484 5.22 -17.24 8.96
C VAL A 484 3.98 -16.97 9.80
N THR A 485 2.86 -16.80 9.11
CA THR A 485 1.54 -16.87 9.74
C THR A 485 1.03 -18.29 9.51
N ALA A 486 0.82 -19.04 10.59
CA ALA A 486 0.34 -20.41 10.53
C ALA A 486 -1.01 -20.55 11.24
N GLN A 487 -1.90 -21.32 10.63
CA GLN A 487 -3.16 -21.77 11.20
C GLN A 487 -3.09 -23.30 11.26
N TRP A 488 -3.35 -23.89 12.42
CA TRP A 488 -3.35 -25.34 12.61
C TRP A 488 -4.51 -25.76 13.51
N ASP A 489 -4.98 -27.00 13.32
CA ASP A 489 -5.99 -27.57 14.19
C ASP A 489 -5.32 -28.45 15.26
N LYS A 490 -5.81 -28.35 16.50
CA LYS A 490 -5.35 -29.14 17.63
C LYS A 490 -6.40 -30.18 17.98
N PHE A 491 -6.22 -31.37 17.43
CA PHE A 491 -7.13 -32.50 17.58
C PHE A 491 -7.44 -32.82 19.05
N ASP A 492 -6.42 -32.83 19.91
CA ASP A 492 -6.55 -33.18 21.34
C ASP A 492 -7.44 -32.21 22.15
N GLN A 493 -7.75 -31.02 21.62
CA GLN A 493 -8.48 -29.97 22.32
C GLN A 493 -9.61 -29.36 21.49
N PHE A 494 -10.00 -29.97 20.36
CA PHE A 494 -11.02 -29.45 19.44
C PHE A 494 -10.94 -27.93 19.24
N SER A 495 -9.74 -27.45 18.93
CA SER A 495 -9.42 -26.02 18.83
C SER A 495 -8.56 -25.72 17.63
N GLN A 496 -8.68 -24.50 17.12
CA GLN A 496 -7.83 -23.95 16.08
C GLN A 496 -6.81 -23.00 16.68
N GLY A 497 -5.54 -23.18 16.33
CA GLY A 497 -4.43 -22.32 16.71
C GLY A 497 -4.01 -21.40 15.59
N LEU A 498 -3.77 -20.14 15.93
CA LEU A 498 -3.16 -19.12 15.07
C LEU A 498 -1.80 -18.74 15.66
N SER A 499 -0.76 -18.70 14.84
CA SER A 499 0.56 -18.19 15.23
C SER A 499 1.10 -17.24 14.20
N VAL A 500 1.87 -16.29 14.69
CA VAL A 500 2.77 -15.48 13.89
C VAL A 500 4.19 -15.71 14.41
N ILE A 501 5.09 -16.04 13.49
CA ILE A 501 6.52 -16.18 13.77
C ILE A 501 7.24 -15.21 12.85
N VAL A 502 7.91 -14.23 13.44
CA VAL A 502 8.73 -13.26 12.72
C VAL A 502 10.19 -13.50 13.07
N ARG A 503 11.03 -13.54 12.03
CA ARG A 503 12.47 -13.59 12.16
C ARG A 503 13.05 -12.27 11.70
N ASN A 504 13.45 -11.43 12.65
CA ASN A 504 13.90 -10.07 12.40
C ASN A 504 15.07 -9.62 13.27
N ASP A 505 15.83 -8.67 12.74
CA ASP A 505 16.84 -7.91 13.45
C ASP A 505 16.76 -6.41 13.11
N TYR A 506 17.31 -5.57 13.98
CA TYR A 506 17.24 -4.11 13.87
C TYR A 506 18.60 -3.52 14.16
N GLU A 507 19.15 -2.79 13.20
CA GLU A 507 20.49 -2.24 13.34
C GLU A 507 20.55 -0.79 12.89
N VAL A 508 21.47 -0.05 13.51
CA VAL A 508 21.79 1.32 13.11
C VAL A 508 22.73 1.28 11.93
N ILE A 509 22.35 1.97 10.86
CA ILE A 509 23.07 1.96 9.59
C ILE A 509 23.87 3.24 9.34
N ASP A 510 23.32 4.40 9.68
CA ASP A 510 24.05 5.68 9.71
C ASP A 510 23.69 6.47 10.98
N LYS A 511 24.69 6.70 11.82
CA LYS A 511 24.55 7.43 13.09
C LYS A 511 24.36 8.94 12.91
N THR A 512 24.68 9.47 11.74
CA THR A 512 24.58 10.90 11.39
C THR A 512 23.25 11.25 10.73
N ALA A 513 22.51 10.25 10.24
CA ALA A 513 21.22 10.44 9.58
C ALA A 513 20.12 10.97 10.50
N VAL A 514 20.27 10.81 11.82
CA VAL A 514 19.27 11.18 12.83
C VAL A 514 19.90 11.84 14.05
N ILE A 515 19.19 12.81 14.61
CA ILE A 515 19.48 13.45 15.88
C ILE A 515 18.28 13.26 16.83
N ASN A 516 18.58 12.83 18.06
CA ASN A 516 17.60 12.78 19.14
C ASN A 516 17.61 14.12 19.89
N VAL A 517 16.52 14.87 19.75
CA VAL A 517 16.35 16.22 20.28
C VAL A 517 15.51 16.18 21.56
N ALA A 518 16.05 16.71 22.64
CA ALA A 518 15.32 17.06 23.84
C ALA A 518 14.77 18.50 23.69
N LEU A 519 13.49 18.63 23.35
CA LEU A 519 12.80 19.90 23.21
C LEU A 519 12.38 20.42 24.59
N GLY A 520 13.06 21.46 25.05
CA GLY A 520 12.71 22.17 26.26
C GLY A 520 11.50 23.09 26.06
N THR A 521 10.71 23.26 27.12
CA THR A 521 9.78 24.38 27.19
C THR A 521 10.59 25.65 27.36
N ALA A 522 10.29 26.68 26.57
CA ALA A 522 10.91 27.99 26.75
C ALA A 522 10.68 28.42 28.19
N THR A 523 11.76 28.63 28.95
CA THR A 523 11.66 29.18 30.29
C THR A 523 10.94 30.53 30.17
N ALA A 524 9.76 30.66 30.76
CA ALA A 524 9.11 31.95 30.92
C ALA A 524 10.08 32.86 31.69
N GLY A 525 10.77 33.74 30.98
CA GLY A 525 11.98 34.37 31.47
C GLY A 525 12.20 35.75 30.88
N LYS A 526 11.33 36.67 31.31
CA LYS A 526 11.46 38.15 31.36
C LYS A 526 11.58 38.94 30.05
#